data_AF-S4GVE1-F1
#
_entry.id   AF-S4GVE1-F1
#
_cell.length_a   1.000
_cell.length_b   1.000
_cell.length_c   1.000
_cell.angle_alpha   90.00
_cell.angle_beta   90.00
_cell.angle_gamma   90.00
#
_symmetry.space_group_name_H-M   'P 1'
#
loop_
_entity.id
_entity.type
_entity.pdbx_description
1 polymer ?
#
loop_
_entity_poly.entity_id
_entity_poly.type
_entity_poly.pdbx_seq_one_letter_code
_entity_poly.pdbx_strand_id
1 'polypeptide(L)'
;NGSAGVRREKYKPLAGPNGGNGGNGGSVIFVADRNANSLLDYRFMPHRVAQNGTMGLGDTKDGSKGEDLILPVPVGTVIFEAKGASGAQKRPGNVLADLQHVGDTFVVAAGGAG
;
A
#
# COMPACT_ATOMS: atom_id res chain seq x y z
N ASN A 1 -11.80 -2.01 -6.27
CA ASN A 1 -13.15 -1.83 -6.87
C ASN A 1 -13.28 -2.65 -8.13
N GLY A 2 -14.10 -3.69 -8.07
CA GLY A 2 -14.52 -4.46 -9.25
C GLY A 2 -15.47 -3.69 -10.16
N SER A 3 -15.56 -4.14 -11.41
CA SER A 3 -16.54 -3.68 -12.40
C SER A 3 -17.76 -4.59 -12.36
N ALA A 4 -18.96 -4.00 -12.50
CA ALA A 4 -20.15 -4.73 -12.89
C ALA A 4 -20.44 -4.42 -14.37
N GLY A 5 -20.43 -5.45 -15.21
CA GLY A 5 -20.69 -5.32 -16.65
C GLY A 5 -21.44 -6.53 -17.19
N VAL A 6 -22.10 -6.36 -18.34
CA VAL A 6 -22.71 -7.45 -19.11
C VAL A 6 -22.11 -7.46 -20.51
N ARG A 7 -21.75 -8.64 -21.02
CA ARG A 7 -21.26 -8.79 -22.39
C ARG A 7 -22.35 -8.44 -23.39
N ARG A 8 -22.00 -7.56 -24.34
CA ARG A 8 -22.89 -7.09 -25.41
C ARG A 8 -22.28 -7.40 -26.77
N GLU A 9 -22.91 -8.31 -27.50
CA GLU A 9 -22.54 -8.70 -28.86
C GLU A 9 -23.75 -8.50 -29.78
N LYS A 10 -23.53 -7.93 -30.97
CA LYS A 10 -24.57 -7.47 -31.90
C LYS A 10 -25.60 -8.55 -32.29
N TYR A 11 -25.25 -9.83 -32.17
CA TYR A 11 -26.08 -10.96 -32.59
C TYR A 11 -26.32 -12.01 -31.48
N LYS A 12 -25.99 -11.69 -30.22
CA LYS A 12 -26.14 -12.63 -29.09
C LYS A 12 -26.94 -11.97 -27.95
N PRO A 13 -28.19 -12.40 -27.71
CA PRO A 13 -28.98 -11.85 -26.62
C PRO A 13 -28.39 -12.26 -25.26
N LEU A 14 -27.94 -11.27 -24.48
CA LEU A 14 -27.44 -11.35 -23.10
C LEU A 14 -26.32 -12.39 -22.86
N ALA A 15 -25.08 -12.01 -23.14
CA ALA A 15 -23.91 -12.91 -23.03
C ALA A 15 -23.30 -13.01 -21.61
N GLY A 16 -24.13 -12.88 -20.56
CA GLY A 16 -23.72 -13.03 -19.16
C GLY A 16 -22.88 -11.88 -18.59
N PRO A 17 -22.57 -11.91 -17.28
CA PRO A 17 -21.75 -10.90 -16.62
C PRO A 17 -20.30 -10.93 -17.14
N ASN A 18 -19.68 -9.77 -17.26
CA ASN A 18 -18.31 -9.63 -17.78
C ASN A 18 -17.47 -8.60 -17.01
N GLY A 19 -17.80 -8.31 -15.77
CA GLY A 19 -16.98 -7.45 -14.92
C GLY A 19 -15.73 -8.16 -14.40
N GLY A 20 -14.60 -7.47 -14.38
CA GLY A 20 -13.39 -7.90 -13.68
C GLY A 20 -13.30 -7.39 -12.24
N ASN A 21 -12.44 -8.00 -11.44
CA ASN A 21 -12.13 -7.59 -10.06
C ASN A 21 -11.24 -6.35 -10.04
N GLY A 22 -11.23 -5.60 -8.94
CA GLY A 22 -10.24 -4.53 -8.78
C GLY A 22 -8.86 -5.11 -8.47
N GLY A 23 -7.83 -4.31 -8.72
CA GLY A 23 -6.48 -4.63 -8.28
C GLY A 23 -6.28 -4.27 -6.81
N ASN A 24 -5.43 -5.03 -6.13
CA ASN A 24 -5.05 -4.74 -4.74
C ASN A 24 -4.26 -3.42 -4.66
N GLY A 25 -4.42 -2.70 -3.55
CA GLY A 25 -3.57 -1.55 -3.24
C GLY A 25 -2.12 -1.95 -2.99
N GLY A 26 -1.21 -1.01 -3.20
CA GLY A 26 0.16 -1.11 -2.74
C GLY A 26 0.24 -1.03 -1.22
N SER A 27 1.23 -1.69 -0.65
CA SER A 27 1.55 -1.66 0.78
C SER A 27 2.61 -0.60 1.07
N VAL A 28 2.64 -0.07 2.28
CA VAL A 28 3.75 0.77 2.78
C VAL A 28 4.69 -0.11 3.59
N ILE A 29 5.97 -0.11 3.21
CA ILE A 29 6.96 -1.05 3.72
C ILE A 29 8.20 -0.27 4.14
N PHE A 30 8.63 -0.44 5.39
CA PHE A 30 9.93 0.04 5.83
C PHE A 30 11.02 -0.98 5.50
N VAL A 31 12.18 -0.50 5.09
CA VAL A 31 13.38 -1.31 4.76
C VAL A 31 14.58 -0.74 5.50
N ALA A 32 15.32 -1.57 6.22
CA ALA A 32 16.62 -1.17 6.77
C ALA A 32 17.68 -1.15 5.66
N ASP A 33 18.19 0.03 5.34
CA ASP A 33 19.22 0.25 4.31
C ASP A 33 20.46 0.89 4.94
N ARG A 34 21.66 0.42 4.54
CA ARG A 34 22.93 1.02 4.95
C ARG A 34 23.15 2.41 4.34
N ASN A 35 22.50 2.71 3.22
CA ASN A 35 22.62 4.00 2.56
C ASN A 35 21.75 5.08 3.21
N ALA A 36 20.77 4.69 4.03
CA ALA A 36 19.92 5.60 4.78
C ALA A 36 20.61 6.01 6.09
N ASN A 37 21.03 7.26 6.17
CA ASN A 37 21.83 7.76 7.31
C ASN A 37 21.03 8.55 8.35
N SER A 38 19.80 8.99 8.03
CA SER A 38 18.99 9.80 8.95
C SER A 38 17.50 9.60 8.73
N LEU A 39 16.70 10.02 9.71
CA LEU A 39 15.24 10.07 9.61
C LEU A 39 14.72 11.47 9.20
N LEU A 40 15.59 12.38 8.75
CA LEU A 40 15.20 13.75 8.41
C LEU A 40 14.17 13.81 7.28
N ASP A 41 14.26 12.90 6.31
CA ASP A 41 13.33 12.83 5.17
C ASP A 41 11.88 12.56 5.63
N TYR A 42 11.71 11.86 6.75
CA TYR A 42 10.39 11.59 7.34
C TYR A 42 9.83 12.79 8.10
N ARG A 43 10.69 13.74 8.50
CA ARG A 43 10.24 14.99 9.13
C ARG A 43 9.71 15.97 8.09
N PHE A 44 10.33 16.06 6.92
CA PHE A 44 9.88 16.96 5.85
C PHE A 44 8.66 16.42 5.10
N MET A 45 8.57 15.11 4.92
CA MET A 45 7.44 14.45 4.25
C MET A 45 6.86 13.36 5.17
N PRO A 46 6.05 13.75 6.18
CA PRO A 46 5.52 12.83 7.18
C PRO A 46 4.39 11.94 6.65
N HIS A 47 3.66 12.39 5.62
CA HIS A 47 2.59 11.63 5.00
C HIS A 47 3.11 10.87 3.78
N ARG A 48 2.97 9.54 3.82
CA ARG A 48 3.45 8.61 2.81
C ARG A 48 2.29 7.71 2.42
N VAL A 49 2.01 7.60 1.12
CA VAL A 49 0.85 6.88 0.60
C VAL A 49 1.31 5.99 -0.54
N ALA A 50 1.05 4.68 -0.44
CA ALA A 50 1.29 3.72 -1.51
C ALA A 50 0.26 3.87 -2.63
N GLN A 51 0.56 3.34 -3.82
CA GLN A 51 -0.33 3.50 -4.96
C GLN A 51 -1.61 2.68 -4.78
N ASN A 52 -2.75 3.21 -5.22
CA ASN A 52 -3.98 2.45 -5.29
C ASN A 52 -3.92 1.40 -6.41
N GLY A 53 -4.59 0.27 -6.22
CA GLY A 53 -4.89 -0.64 -7.33
C GLY A 53 -5.88 -0.02 -8.31
N THR A 54 -5.87 -0.48 -9.56
CA THR A 54 -6.79 0.02 -10.57
C THR A 54 -8.13 -0.71 -10.50
N MET A 55 -9.18 -0.09 -11.06
CA MET A 55 -10.50 -0.73 -11.08
C MET A 55 -10.52 -1.90 -12.07
N GLY A 56 -11.36 -2.90 -11.78
CA GLY A 56 -11.72 -3.90 -12.77
C GLY A 56 -12.42 -3.25 -13.97
N LEU A 57 -12.28 -3.86 -15.13
CA LEU A 57 -12.87 -3.41 -16.38
C LEU A 57 -13.82 -4.47 -16.95
N GLY A 58 -14.62 -4.05 -17.92
CA GLY A 58 -15.46 -4.96 -18.68
C GLY A 58 -14.61 -5.97 -19.47
N ASP A 59 -15.28 -7.04 -19.91
CA ASP A 59 -14.67 -8.18 -20.59
C ASP A 59 -13.72 -8.99 -19.70
N THR A 60 -14.10 -9.18 -18.43
CA THR A 60 -13.38 -10.01 -17.44
C THR A 60 -11.94 -9.56 -17.22
N LYS A 61 -11.71 -8.24 -17.32
CA LYS A 61 -10.38 -7.64 -17.17
C LYS A 61 -10.19 -7.18 -15.74
N ASP A 62 -9.34 -7.87 -15.00
CA ASP A 62 -9.01 -7.48 -13.64
C ASP A 62 -8.13 -6.23 -13.60
N GLY A 63 -8.27 -5.45 -12.54
CA GLY A 63 -7.43 -4.30 -12.25
C GLY A 63 -6.01 -4.72 -11.84
N SER A 64 -5.03 -3.90 -12.22
CA SER A 64 -3.63 -4.04 -11.81
C SER A 64 -3.42 -3.71 -10.33
N LYS A 65 -2.51 -4.44 -9.68
CA LYS A 65 -2.03 -4.11 -8.33
C LYS A 65 -1.34 -2.74 -8.33
N GLY A 66 -1.57 -1.94 -7.29
CA GLY A 66 -0.82 -0.71 -7.03
C GLY A 66 0.61 -1.01 -6.56
N GLU A 67 1.55 -0.16 -6.94
CA GLU A 67 2.94 -0.23 -6.50
C GLU A 67 3.08 -0.03 -4.98
N ASP A 68 3.86 -0.91 -4.36
CA ASP A 68 4.23 -0.82 -2.95
C ASP A 68 5.18 0.37 -2.74
N LEU A 69 5.00 1.11 -1.65
CA LEU A 69 5.87 2.22 -1.27
C LEU A 69 6.95 1.72 -0.29
N ILE A 70 8.20 1.71 -0.76
CA ILE A 70 9.36 1.35 0.06
C ILE A 70 9.93 2.60 0.72
N LEU A 71 10.10 2.53 2.04
CA LEU A 71 10.58 3.61 2.90
C LEU A 71 11.92 3.18 3.56
N PRO A 72 13.08 3.61 3.02
CA PRO A 72 14.37 3.22 3.56
C PRO A 72 14.66 3.95 4.87
N VAL A 73 15.11 3.22 5.89
CA VAL A 73 15.49 3.74 7.21
C VAL A 73 16.87 3.23 7.61
N PRO A 74 17.58 3.95 8.50
CA PRO A 74 18.85 3.47 9.03
C PRO A 74 18.70 2.11 9.72
N VAL A 75 19.74 1.28 9.64
CA VAL A 75 19.82 0.01 10.37
C VAL A 75 19.77 0.27 11.88
N GLY A 76 19.00 -0.54 12.62
CA GLY A 76 18.72 -0.34 14.04
C GLY A 76 17.52 0.58 14.32
N THR A 77 16.70 0.86 13.31
CA THR A 77 15.48 1.66 13.49
C THR A 77 14.38 0.83 14.14
N VAL A 78 13.83 1.36 15.24
CA VAL A 78 12.65 0.79 15.92
C VAL A 78 11.38 1.48 15.44
N ILE A 79 10.41 0.70 14.99
CA ILE A 79 9.10 1.16 14.54
C ILE A 79 8.10 0.98 15.68
N PHE A 80 7.34 2.03 15.98
CA PHE A 80 6.34 2.02 17.05
C PHE A 80 5.07 2.78 16.66
N GLU A 81 3.97 2.48 17.35
CA GLU A 81 2.69 3.15 17.16
C GLU A 81 2.77 4.64 17.59
N ALA A 82 2.35 5.56 16.72
CA ALA A 82 2.30 6.98 17.04
C ALA A 82 0.98 7.36 17.73
N LYS A 83 0.98 7.48 19.06
CA LYS A 83 -0.22 7.80 19.86
C LYS A 83 -0.45 9.31 20.01
N GLY A 84 -1.70 9.74 19.96
CA GLY A 84 -2.13 11.13 20.18
C GLY A 84 -3.11 11.64 19.13
N ALA A 85 -3.77 12.78 19.39
CA ALA A 85 -4.72 13.40 18.47
C ALA A 85 -4.07 13.81 17.13
N SER A 86 -4.84 13.87 16.06
CA SER A 86 -4.38 14.42 14.78
C SER A 86 -4.02 15.90 14.94
N GLY A 87 -2.89 16.35 14.39
CA GLY A 87 -2.41 17.74 14.51
C GLY A 87 -1.64 18.07 15.81
N ALA A 88 -1.51 17.13 16.76
CA ALA A 88 -0.71 17.29 17.96
C ALA A 88 0.60 16.48 17.90
N GLN A 89 1.57 16.83 18.75
CA GLN A 89 2.80 16.05 18.89
C GLN A 89 2.47 14.61 19.34
N LYS A 90 2.90 13.64 18.53
CA LYS A 90 2.69 12.22 18.81
C LYS A 90 3.67 11.72 19.88
N ARG A 91 3.24 10.73 20.65
CA ARG A 91 4.07 10.03 21.64
C ARG A 91 4.27 8.57 21.22
N PRO A 92 5.39 7.94 21.57
CA PRO A 92 5.61 6.53 21.28
C PRO A 92 4.62 5.64 22.04
N GLY A 93 4.02 4.71 21.31
CA GLY A 93 3.14 3.66 21.82
C GLY A 93 3.84 2.30 21.82
N ASN A 94 3.13 1.27 21.37
CA ASN A 94 3.66 -0.09 21.35
C ASN A 94 4.70 -0.22 20.24
N VAL A 95 5.77 -0.98 20.49
CA VAL A 95 6.77 -1.34 19.48
C VAL A 95 6.13 -2.35 18.52
N LEU A 96 6.26 -2.09 17.23
CA LEU A 96 5.72 -2.90 16.15
C LEU A 96 6.81 -3.78 15.51
N ALA A 97 8.01 -3.22 15.32
CA ALA A 97 9.14 -3.92 14.75
C ALA A 97 10.48 -3.27 15.14
N ASP A 98 11.54 -4.06 15.06
CA ASP A 98 12.93 -3.62 15.19
C ASP A 98 13.70 -4.12 13.97
N LEU A 99 14.30 -3.20 13.20
CA LEU A 99 14.99 -3.50 11.95
C LEU A 99 16.50 -3.52 12.18
N GLN A 100 16.99 -4.62 12.74
CA GLN A 100 18.36 -4.74 13.26
C GLN A 100 19.41 -5.04 12.17
N HIS A 101 19.00 -5.67 11.08
CA HIS A 101 19.88 -6.08 9.99
C HIS A 101 19.51 -5.40 8.68
N VAL A 102 20.48 -5.34 7.78
CA VAL A 102 20.27 -4.77 6.45
C VAL A 102 19.32 -5.65 5.67
N GLY A 103 18.35 -5.02 5.01
CA GLY A 103 17.30 -5.71 4.27
C GLY A 103 16.16 -6.19 5.16
N ASP A 104 16.20 -5.97 6.48
CA ASP A 104 15.04 -6.20 7.33
C ASP A 104 13.89 -5.33 6.84
N THR A 105 12.73 -5.96 6.66
CA THR A 105 11.53 -5.31 6.13
C THR A 105 10.37 -5.43 7.10
N PHE A 106 9.54 -4.38 7.14
CA PHE A 106 8.31 -4.40 7.91
C PHE A 106 7.17 -3.72 7.16
N VAL A 107 6.09 -4.46 6.94
CA VAL A 107 4.85 -3.93 6.34
C VAL A 107 4.08 -3.17 7.41
N VAL A 108 4.16 -1.84 7.39
CA VAL A 108 3.49 -1.00 8.39
C VAL A 108 2.01 -0.78 8.04
N ALA A 109 1.68 -0.79 6.75
CA ALA A 109 0.32 -0.69 6.26
C ALA A 109 0.14 -1.59 5.03
N ALA A 110 -0.65 -2.65 5.17
CA ALA A 110 -0.98 -3.53 4.07
C ALA A 110 -1.94 -2.83 3.10
N GLY A 111 -1.72 -3.01 1.80
CA GLY A 111 -2.63 -2.54 0.76
C GLY A 111 -4.01 -3.20 0.87
N GLY A 112 -5.06 -2.44 0.54
CA GLY A 112 -6.43 -2.96 0.53
C GLY A 112 -6.67 -4.01 -0.56
N ALA A 113 -7.66 -4.89 -0.35
CA ALA A 113 -8.08 -5.86 -1.35
C ALA A 113 -8.90 -5.21 -2.47
N GLY A 114 -8.67 -5.67 -3.71
CA GLY A 114 -9.21 -5.11 -4.96
C GLY A 114 -10.58 -5.63 -5.38
#